data_AF-A0A953DGY4-F1
#
_entry.id   AF-A0A953DGY4-F1
#
_cell.length_a   1.000
_cell.length_b   1.000
_cell.length_c   1.000
_cell.angle_alpha   90.00
_cell.angle_beta   90.00
_cell.angle_gamma   90.00
#
_symmetry.space_group_name_H-M   'P 1'
#
loop_
_entity.id
_entity.type
_entity.pdbx_description
1 polymer ?
#
loop_
_entity_poly.entity_id
_entity_poly.type
_entity_poly.pdbx_seq_one_letter_code
_entity_poly.pdbx_strand_id
1 'polypeptide(L)' 'MQKPGTNLERALRTYLIGAVIVWVGLIAAATILLRGSDEFPIMLTILGGGAAWFVVIVPAMFRSR' A
#
# COMPACT_ATOMS: atom_id res chain seq x y z
N MET A 1 28.39 11.46 12.04
CA MET A 1 27.19 12.33 12.02
C MET A 1 26.28 11.87 10.89
N GLN A 2 25.15 11.22 11.21
CA GLN A 2 24.13 10.83 10.22
C GLN A 2 23.35 12.07 9.76
N LYS A 3 23.18 12.25 8.44
CA LYS A 3 22.40 13.38 7.90
C LYS A 3 20.91 13.20 8.25
N PRO A 4 20.21 14.23 8.71
CA PRO A 4 18.81 14.13 9.17
C PRO A 4 17.85 13.49 8.14
N GLY A 5 18.13 13.57 6.83
CA GLY A 5 17.33 12.93 5.78
C GLY A 5 17.40 11.39 5.71
N THR A 6 18.44 10.74 6.24
CA THR A 6 18.63 9.29 6.04
C THR A 6 17.69 8.43 6.88
N ASN A 7 17.22 8.95 8.02
CA ASN A 7 16.32 8.23 8.91
C ASN A 7 14.88 8.21 8.37
N LEU A 8 14.41 9.34 7.82
CA LEU A 8 13.11 9.43 7.17
C LEU A 8 13.04 8.54 5.93
N GLU A 9 14.08 8.58 5.08
CA GLU A 9 14.14 7.74 3.87
C GLU A 9 14.13 6.25 4.21
N ARG A 10 14.88 5.83 5.24
CA ARG A 10 14.89 4.45 5.72
C ARG A 10 13.52 4.05 6.28
N ALA A 11 12.89 4.90 7.07
CA ALA A 11 11.55 4.65 7.61
C ALA A 11 10.50 4.54 6.50
N LEU A 12 10.54 5.44 5.51
CA LEU A 12 9.64 5.43 4.36
C LEU A 12 9.83 4.17 3.51
N ARG A 13 11.07 3.72 3.31
CA ARG A 13 11.38 2.46 2.61
C ARG A 13 10.78 1.26 3.34
N THR A 14 10.98 1.15 4.66
CA THR A 14 10.41 0.06 5.46
C THR A 14 8.88 0.08 5.42
N TYR A 15 8.29 1.27 5.59
CA TYR A 15 6.85 1.48 5.48
C TYR A 15 6.31 1.02 4.12
N LEU A 16 6.94 1.44 3.01
CA LEU A 16 6.51 1.09 1.66
C LEU A 16 6.57 -0.42 1.40
N ILE A 17 7.64 -1.07 1.83
CA ILE A 17 7.77 -2.54 1.69
C ILE A 17 6.64 -3.24 2.45
N GLY A 18 6.41 -2.85 3.71
CA GLY A 18 5.33 -3.41 4.51
C GLY A 18 3.95 -3.16 3.91
N ALA A 19 3.69 -1.94 3.45
CA ALA A 19 2.44 -1.57 2.82
C ALA A 19 2.17 -2.39 1.55
N VAL A 20 3.18 -2.54 0.67
CA VAL A 20 3.06 -3.36 -0.55
C VAL A 20 2.75 -4.81 -0.20
N ILE A 21 3.47 -5.40 0.77
CA ILE A 21 3.24 -6.80 1.19
C ILE A 21 1.81 -6.98 1.69
N VAL A 22 1.33 -6.09 2.56
CA VAL A 22 -0.03 -6.16 3.11
C VAL A 22 -1.08 -6.02 2.00
N TRP A 23 -0.94 -5.03 1.13
CA TRP A 23 -1.91 -4.77 0.07
C TRP A 23 -1.96 -5.90 -0.98
N VAL A 24 -0.79 -6.41 -1.38
CA VAL A 24 -0.73 -7.59 -2.27
C VAL A 24 -1.38 -8.80 -1.60
N GLY A 25 -1.11 -9.03 -0.32
CA GLY A 25 -1.72 -10.11 0.45
C GLY A 25 -3.24 -10.00 0.52
N LEU A 26 -3.78 -8.81 0.82
CA LEU A 26 -5.22 -8.56 0.88
C LEU A 26 -5.91 -8.75 -0.49
N ILE A 27 -5.31 -8.24 -1.56
CA ILE A 27 -5.86 -8.39 -2.91
C ILE A 27 -5.83 -9.86 -3.34
N ALA A 28 -4.74 -10.58 -3.07
CA ALA A 28 -4.64 -12.01 -3.36
C ALA A 28 -5.67 -12.82 -2.56
N ALA A 29 -5.81 -12.55 -1.25
CA ALA A 29 -6.79 -13.21 -0.40
C ALA A 29 -8.22 -12.93 -0.87
N ALA A 30 -8.57 -11.68 -1.18
CA ALA A 30 -9.88 -11.32 -1.72
C ALA A 30 -10.15 -12.01 -3.06
N THR A 31 -9.13 -12.11 -3.93
CA THR A 31 -9.22 -12.83 -5.20
C THR A 31 -9.49 -14.32 -5.00
N ILE A 32 -8.93 -14.94 -3.97
CA ILE A 32 -9.18 -16.36 -3.68
C ILE A 32 -10.56 -16.56 -3.06
N LEU A 33 -10.93 -15.72 -2.10
CA LEU A 33 -12.15 -15.89 -1.29
C LEU A 33 -13.43 -15.47 -2.01
N LEU A 34 -13.37 -14.42 -2.83
CA LEU A 34 -14.55 -13.81 -3.44
C LEU A 34 -14.66 -14.14 -4.93
N ARG A 35 -13.81 -15.01 -5.48
CA ARG A 35 -13.84 -15.34 -6.91
C ARG A 35 -15.23 -15.84 -7.33
N GLY A 36 -15.84 -15.16 -8.29
CA GLY A 36 -17.17 -15.53 -8.80
C GLY A 36 -18.34 -15.02 -7.97
N SER A 37 -18.09 -14.22 -6.93
CA SER A 37 -19.12 -13.46 -6.21
C SER A 37 -19.38 -12.11 -6.87
N ASP A 38 -20.59 -11.59 -6.71
CA ASP A 38 -20.98 -10.27 -7.22
C ASP A 38 -20.27 -9.13 -6.45
N GLU A 39 -19.82 -9.40 -5.24
CA GLU A 39 -19.10 -8.45 -4.38
C GLU A 39 -17.62 -8.30 -4.78
N PHE A 40 -17.09 -9.21 -5.58
CA PHE A 40 -15.68 -9.22 -5.94
C PHE A 40 -15.18 -7.93 -6.61
N PRO A 41 -15.87 -7.35 -7.61
CA PRO A 41 -15.43 -6.11 -8.25
C PRO A 41 -15.45 -4.91 -7.30
N ILE A 42 -16.46 -4.83 -6.43
CA ILE A 42 -16.55 -3.78 -5.40
C ILE A 42 -15.40 -3.92 -4.40
N MET A 43 -15.14 -5.14 -3.92
CA MET A 43 -14.05 -5.40 -2.98
C MET A 43 -12.69 -5.05 -3.60
N LEU A 44 -12.44 -5.45 -4.86
CA LEU A 44 -11.21 -5.07 -5.55
C LEU A 44 -11.06 -3.56 -5.73
N THR A 45 -12.15 -2.84 -5.96
CA THR A 45 -12.12 -1.38 -6.10
C THR A 45 -11.73 -0.71 -4.78
N ILE A 46 -12.33 -1.15 -3.67
CA ILE A 46 -12.00 -0.66 -2.33
C ILE A 46 -10.54 -0.96 -1.99
N LEU A 47 -10.11 -2.20 -2.23
CA LEU A 47 -8.74 -2.62 -1.93
C LEU A 47 -7.72 -1.92 -2.82
N GLY A 48 -8.01 -1.77 -4.12
CA GLY A 48 -7.19 -1.02 -5.06
C GLY A 48 -7.07 0.46 -4.68
N GLY A 49 -8.18 1.07 -4.25
CA GLY A 49 -8.20 2.45 -3.76
C GLY A 49 -7.32 2.63 -2.52
N GLY A 50 -7.44 1.73 -1.55
CA GLY A 50 -6.57 1.76 -0.37
C GLY A 50 -5.10 1.52 -0.71
N ALA A 51 -4.79 0.57 -1.59
CA ALA A 51 -3.43 0.33 -2.07
C ALA A 51 -2.84 1.57 -2.73
N ALA A 52 -3.58 2.23 -3.63
CA ALA A 52 -3.15 3.48 -4.25
C ALA A 52 -2.90 4.58 -3.22
N TRP A 53 -3.77 4.72 -2.22
CA TRP A 53 -3.60 5.71 -1.16
C TRP A 53 -2.30 5.49 -0.36
N PHE A 54 -2.11 4.29 0.17
CA PHE A 54 -1.01 4.02 1.10
C PHE A 54 0.34 3.78 0.42
N VAL A 55 0.36 3.28 -0.81
CA VAL A 55 1.59 2.97 -1.57
C VAL A 55 2.03 4.14 -2.45
N VAL A 56 1.11 4.99 -2.92
CA VAL A 56 1.43 6.07 -3.86
C VAL A 56 1.22 7.44 -3.24
N ILE A 57 0.00 7.75 -2.80
CA ILE A 57 -0.37 9.13 -2.41
C ILE A 57 0.34 9.55 -1.13
N VAL A 58 0.24 8.75 -0.07
CA VAL A 58 0.86 9.03 1.23
C VAL A 58 2.38 9.21 1.12
N PRO A 59 3.14 8.29 0.50
CA PRO A 59 4.58 8.44 0.28
C PRO A 59 4.97 9.65 -0.56
N ALA A 60 4.18 9.97 -1.60
CA ALA A 60 4.42 11.14 -2.43
C ALA A 60 4.34 12.44 -1.61
N MET A 61 3.33 12.56 -0.73
CA MET A 61 3.20 13.71 0.17
C MET A 61 4.40 13.90 1.11
N PHE A 62 4.99 12.81 1.60
CA PHE A 62 6.19 12.87 2.44
C PHE A 62 7.46 13.19 1.67
N ARG A 63 7.53 12.85 0.37
CA ARG A 63 8.67 13.16 -0.49
C ARG A 63 8.64 14.61 -1.02
N SER A 64 7.47 15.22 -1.08
CA SER A 64 7.27 16.61 -1.54
C SER A 64 7.48 17.68 -0.45
N ARG A 65 7.70 17.28 0.80
CA ARG A 65 8.04 18.18 1.92
C ARG A 65 9.53 18.11 2.23
#